data_AF-C3R439-F1
#
_entry.id   AF-C3R439-F1
#
_cell.length_a   1.000
_cell.length_b   1.000
_cell.length_c   1.000
_cell.angle_alpha   90.00
_cell.angle_beta   90.00
_cell.angle_gamma   90.00
#
_symmetry.space_group_name_H-M   'P 1'
#
loop_
_entity.id
_entity.type
_entity.pdbx_description
1 polymer ?
#
loop_
_entity_poly.entity_id
_entity_poly.type
_entity_poly.pdbx_seq_one_letter_code
_entity_poly.pdbx_strand_id
1 'polypeptide(L)'
;MINRIIKGSILSDYKRRKVIVLLGARQVGKTTLLSELCEGKDRVLSLNCDNVDDVLALEGKTTTELRQLLSSYELVFIDEAQRVKNVGLTLKMIGDL
;
A
#
# COMPACT_ATOMS: atom_id res chain seq x y z
N MET A 1 -16.59 0.98 -17.68
CA MET A 1 -15.42 0.75 -16.81
C MET A 1 -14.74 -0.54 -17.27
N ILE A 2 -13.42 -0.56 -17.44
CA ILE A 2 -12.69 -1.74 -17.94
C ILE A 2 -12.45 -2.71 -16.78
N ASN A 3 -12.90 -3.96 -16.91
CA ASN A 3 -12.64 -4.98 -15.90
C ASN A 3 -11.16 -5.40 -15.93
N ARG A 4 -10.45 -5.17 -14.82
CA ARG A 4 -9.02 -5.48 -14.68
C ARG A 4 -8.84 -6.91 -14.19
N ILE A 5 -8.34 -7.79 -15.05
CA ILE A 5 -8.11 -9.22 -14.73
C ILE A 5 -7.28 -9.39 -13.44
N ILE A 6 -6.27 -8.56 -13.22
CA ILE A 6 -5.37 -8.62 -12.06
C ILE A 6 -6.09 -8.37 -10.71
N LYS A 7 -7.29 -7.76 -10.73
CA LYS A 7 -8.08 -7.49 -9.52
C LYS A 7 -8.36 -8.77 -8.72
N GLY A 8 -8.66 -9.88 -9.42
CA GLY A 8 -8.92 -11.17 -8.79
C GLY A 8 -7.70 -11.72 -8.04
N SER A 9 -6.52 -11.67 -8.67
CA SER A 9 -5.27 -12.11 -8.05
C SER A 9 -4.90 -11.27 -6.84
N ILE A 10 -5.02 -9.93 -6.93
CA ILE A 10 -4.74 -9.02 -5.81
C ILE A 10 -5.63 -9.34 -4.61
N LEU A 11 -6.94 -9.55 -4.82
CA LEU A 11 -7.87 -9.90 -3.75
C LEU A 11 -7.56 -11.25 -3.11
N SER A 12 -7.14 -12.23 -3.90
CA SER A 12 -6.73 -13.55 -3.40
C SER A 12 -5.47 -13.46 -2.52
N ASP A 13 -4.46 -12.73 -2.96
CA ASP A 13 -3.20 -12.58 -2.23
C ASP A 13 -3.36 -11.69 -0.98
N TYR A 14 -4.22 -10.68 -1.05
CA TYR A 14 -4.52 -9.82 0.09
C TYR A 14 -5.06 -10.61 1.29
N LYS A 15 -5.93 -11.60 1.05
CA LYS A 15 -6.45 -12.50 2.11
C LYS A 15 -5.34 -13.29 2.82
N ARG A 16 -4.16 -13.42 2.22
CA ARG A 16 -3.00 -14.13 2.78
C ARG A 16 -2.07 -13.22 3.58
N ARG A 17 -2.49 -11.97 3.86
CA ARG A 17 -1.71 -10.95 4.57
C ARG A 17 -0.32 -10.73 3.94
N LYS A 18 -0.27 -10.70 2.61
CA LYS A 18 0.96 -10.46 1.86
C LYS A 18 1.12 -8.99 1.52
N VAL A 19 2.37 -8.54 1.48
CA VAL A 19 2.73 -7.29 0.80
C VAL A 19 2.60 -7.52 -0.71
N ILE A 20 1.77 -6.73 -1.37
CA ILE A 20 1.54 -6.80 -2.82
C ILE A 20 2.17 -5.58 -3.48
N VAL A 21 3.06 -5.80 -4.44
CA VAL A 21 3.70 -4.73 -5.21
C VAL A 21 3.07 -4.67 -6.59
N LEU A 22 2.36 -3.59 -6.89
CA LEU A 22 1.75 -3.36 -8.20
C LEU A 22 2.62 -2.44 -9.05
N LEU A 23 3.27 -3.00 -10.06
CA LEU A 23 4.13 -2.25 -10.99
C LEU A 23 3.39 -1.92 -12.30
N GLY A 24 3.75 -0.80 -12.92
CA GLY A 24 3.26 -0.42 -14.24
C GLY A 24 3.57 1.04 -14.58
N ALA A 25 3.50 1.41 -15.85
CA ALA A 25 3.77 2.76 -16.32
C ALA A 25 2.83 3.81 -15.70
N ARG A 26 3.17 5.10 -15.80
CA ARG A 26 2.28 6.20 -15.38
C ARG A 26 0.98 6.17 -16.20
N GLN A 27 -0.12 6.60 -15.59
CA GLN A 27 -1.43 6.75 -16.25
C GLN A 27 -2.05 5.47 -16.85
N VAL A 28 -1.59 4.29 -16.44
CA VAL A 28 -2.21 3.01 -16.86
C VAL A 28 -3.41 2.59 -15.99
N GLY A 29 -3.86 3.45 -15.07
CA GLY A 29 -5.01 3.20 -14.18
C GLY A 29 -4.73 2.33 -12.95
N LYS A 30 -3.51 2.37 -12.42
CA LYS A 30 -3.15 1.70 -11.15
C LYS A 30 -3.94 2.26 -9.98
N THR A 31 -3.93 3.58 -9.81
CA THR A 31 -4.66 4.29 -8.76
C THR A 31 -6.17 3.99 -8.85
N THR A 32 -6.75 4.00 -10.06
CA THR A 32 -8.15 3.61 -10.28
C THR A 32 -8.46 2.20 -9.78
N LEU A 33 -7.64 1.21 -10.15
CA LEU A 33 -7.79 -0.17 -9.68
C LEU A 33 -7.73 -0.25 -8.14
N LEU A 34 -6.84 0.53 -7.53
CA LEU A 34 -6.64 0.52 -6.08
C LEU A 34 -7.81 1.19 -5.36
N SER A 35 -8.33 2.31 -5.88
CA SER A 35 -9.57 2.92 -5.37
C SER A 35 -10.76 1.95 -5.40
N GLU A 36 -10.93 1.20 -6.49
CA GLU A 36 -11.97 0.16 -6.59
C GLU A 36 -11.77 -1.01 -5.61
N LEU A 37 -10.53 -1.28 -5.17
CA LEU A 37 -10.24 -2.31 -4.15
C LEU A 37 -10.50 -1.82 -2.72
N CYS A 38 -10.54 -0.49 -2.54
CA CYS A 38 -10.86 0.17 -1.29
C CYS A 38 -12.38 0.42 -1.13
N GLU A 39 -13.16 0.40 -2.21
CA GLU A 39 -14.62 0.56 -2.14
C GLU A 39 -15.25 -0.48 -1.19
N GLY A 40 -16.08 0.02 -0.26
CA GLY A 40 -16.74 -0.80 0.75
C GLY A 40 -15.85 -1.23 1.92
N LYS A 41 -14.62 -0.70 2.05
CA LYS A 41 -13.78 -0.89 3.23
C LYS A 41 -13.76 0.37 4.10
N ASP A 42 -14.07 0.21 5.38
CA ASP A 42 -14.19 1.34 6.31
C ASP A 42 -12.86 1.77 6.93
N ARG A 43 -11.85 0.89 6.89
CA ARG A 43 -10.56 1.10 7.59
C ARG A 43 -9.39 1.02 6.62
N VAL A 44 -9.26 2.04 5.77
CA VAL A 44 -8.20 2.15 4.76
C VAL A 44 -7.26 3.30 5.11
N LEU A 45 -5.96 3.01 5.20
CA LEU A 45 -4.91 4.02 5.19
C LEU A 45 -4.43 4.20 3.75
N SER A 46 -4.45 5.43 3.26
CA SER A 46 -3.89 5.78 1.96
C SER A 46 -2.73 6.76 2.15
N LEU A 47 -1.53 6.36 1.77
CA LEU A 47 -0.32 7.16 1.80
C LEU A 47 0.10 7.45 0.36
N ASN A 48 0.24 8.72 0.00
CA ASN A 48 0.76 9.15 -1.29
C ASN A 48 2.17 9.73 -1.09
N CYS A 49 3.21 8.95 -1.40
CA CYS A 49 4.59 9.33 -1.12
C CYS A 49 5.16 10.40 -2.08
N ASP A 50 4.36 11.01 -2.97
CA ASP A 50 4.72 12.31 -3.53
C ASP A 50 4.51 13.45 -2.49
N ASN A 51 3.78 13.22 -1.39
CA ASN A 51 3.70 14.09 -0.21
C ASN A 51 4.82 13.75 0.79
N VAL A 52 5.50 14.79 1.31
CA VAL A 52 6.57 14.68 2.30
C VAL A 52 6.08 14.05 3.60
N ASP A 53 4.88 14.40 4.06
CA ASP A 53 4.35 13.86 5.33
C ASP A 53 4.17 12.33 5.26
N ASP A 54 3.72 11.83 4.12
CA ASP A 54 3.52 10.39 3.88
C ASP A 54 4.85 9.65 3.72
N VAL A 55 5.86 10.29 3.15
CA VAL A 55 7.23 9.76 3.16
C VAL A 55 7.76 9.66 4.58
N LEU A 56 7.62 10.72 5.37
CA LEU A 56 8.08 10.78 6.76
C LEU A 56 7.31 9.83 7.69
N ALA A 57 6.09 9.43 7.32
CA ALA A 57 5.33 8.41 8.04
C ALA A 57 5.96 7.01 7.91
N LEU A 58 6.79 6.75 6.89
CA LEU A 58 7.36 5.44 6.56
C LEU A 58 8.89 5.38 6.66
N GLU A 59 9.57 6.48 6.31
CA GLU A 59 11.01 6.53 6.20
C GLU A 59 11.68 6.42 7.57
N GLY A 60 12.63 5.49 7.71
CA GLY A 60 13.43 5.34 8.93
C GLY A 60 12.64 4.89 10.16
N LYS A 61 11.40 4.43 10.01
CA LYS A 61 10.56 3.99 11.14
C LYS A 61 10.97 2.64 11.68
N THR A 62 10.84 2.51 13.00
CA THR A 62 10.97 1.25 13.72
C THR A 62 9.74 0.37 13.51
N THR A 63 9.90 -0.94 13.74
CA THR A 63 8.80 -1.92 13.71
C THR A 63 7.64 -1.52 14.64
N THR A 64 7.92 -0.91 15.80
CA THR A 64 6.89 -0.45 16.74
C THR A 64 6.08 0.72 16.18
N GLU A 65 6.75 1.73 15.61
CA GLU A 65 6.09 2.87 14.98
C GLU A 65 5.24 2.44 13.78
N LEU A 66 5.76 1.55 12.94
CA LEU A 66 5.01 0.97 11.83
C LEU A 66 3.79 0.18 12.32
N ARG A 67 3.95 -0.65 13.37
CA ARG A 67 2.80 -1.37 13.96
C ARG A 67 1.73 -0.41 14.44
N GLN A 68 2.11 0.68 15.12
CA GLN A 68 1.17 1.68 15.60
C GLN A 68 0.43 2.37 14.44
N LEU A 69 1.18 2.84 13.43
CA LEU A 69 0.63 3.46 12.23
C LEU A 69 -0.41 2.58 11.54
N LEU A 70 -0.15 1.28 11.43
CA LEU A 70 -0.96 0.35 10.63
C LEU A 70 -2.10 -0.31 11.43
N SER A 71 -2.02 -0.33 12.77
CA SER A 71 -2.89 -1.12 13.66
C SER A 71 -4.39 -0.87 13.51
N SER A 72 -4.78 0.34 13.12
CA SER A 72 -6.19 0.75 13.00
C SER A 72 -6.79 0.46 11.62
N TYR A 73 -5.98 -0.06 10.69
CA TYR A 73 -6.36 -0.19 9.27
C TYR A 73 -6.36 -1.65 8.83
N GLU A 74 -7.38 -2.03 8.07
CA GLU A 74 -7.47 -3.35 7.44
C GLU A 74 -6.72 -3.39 6.11
N LEU A 75 -6.63 -2.25 5.44
CA LEU A 75 -5.93 -2.09 4.18
C LEU A 75 -5.04 -0.86 4.24
N VAL A 76 -3.80 -1.03 3.81
CA VAL A 76 -2.85 0.06 3.69
C VAL A 76 -2.44 0.14 2.22
N PHE A 77 -2.72 1.27 1.61
CA PHE A 77 -2.33 1.59 0.26
C PHE A 77 -1.22 2.63 0.27
N ILE A 78 -0.12 2.34 -0.43
CA ILE A 78 1.06 3.22 -0.52
C ILE A 78 1.30 3.48 -2.01
N ASP A 79 1.03 4.71 -2.46
CA ASP A 79 1.30 5.16 -3.83
C ASP A 79 2.69 5.80 -3.94
N GLU A 80 3.30 5.65 -5.12
CA GLU A 80 4.66 6.15 -5.44
C GLU A 80 5.71 5.78 -4.36
N ALA A 81 5.58 4.59 -3.76
CA ALA A 81 6.37 4.14 -2.59
C ALA A 81 7.89 4.20 -2.81
N GLN A 82 8.37 4.16 -4.07
CA GLN A 82 9.78 4.33 -4.40
C GLN A 82 10.37 5.69 -3.98
N ARG A 83 9.54 6.66 -3.60
CA ARG A 83 9.97 7.94 -3.01
C ARG A 83 10.54 7.79 -1.60
N VAL A 84 10.12 6.75 -0.87
CA VAL A 84 10.61 6.46 0.48
C VAL A 84 12.01 5.88 0.40
N LYS A 85 12.98 6.51 1.05
CA LYS A 85 14.35 5.98 1.08
C LYS A 85 14.37 4.60 1.72
N ASN A 86 15.05 3.66 1.07
CA ASN A 86 15.14 2.27 1.50
C ASN A 86 13.76 1.58 1.67
N VAL A 87 12.75 1.95 0.87
CA VAL A 87 11.37 1.42 0.97
C VAL A 87 11.29 -0.10 1.09
N GLY A 88 12.17 -0.85 0.43
CA GLY A 88 12.20 -2.32 0.52
C GLY A 88 12.41 -2.85 1.94
N LEU A 89 13.23 -2.18 2.76
CA LEU A 89 13.42 -2.55 4.18
C LEU A 89 12.16 -2.25 4.99
N THR A 90 11.54 -1.09 4.78
CA THR A 90 10.27 -0.71 5.42
C THR A 90 9.17 -1.72 5.09
N LEU A 91 9.00 -2.07 3.81
CA LEU A 91 8.01 -3.06 3.36
C LEU A 91 8.29 -4.46 3.90
N LYS A 92 9.56 -4.87 4.02
CA LYS A 92 9.93 -6.13 4.66
C LYS A 92 9.49 -6.15 6.13
N MET A 93 9.81 -5.09 6.89
CA MET A 93 9.39 -4.98 8.29
C MET A 93 7.86 -5.04 8.41
N ILE A 94 7.12 -4.33 7.54
CA ILE A 94 5.65 -4.38 7.50
C ILE A 94 5.13 -5.78 7.21
N GLY A 95 5.76 -6.51 6.28
CA GLY A 95 5.36 -7.88 5.95
C GLY A 95 5.60 -8.90 7.07
N ASP A 96 6.50 -8.60 8.01
CA ASP A 96 6.83 -9.44 9.16
C ASP A 96 5.98 -9.11 10.43
N LEU A 97 5.14 -8.04 10.39
CA LEU A 97 4.30 -7.57 11.52
C LEU A 97 3.09 -8.46 11.83
#